data_AF-A0A834LRY0-F1
#
_entry.id   AF-A0A834LRY0-F1
#
_cell.length_a   1.000
_cell.length_b   1.000
_cell.length_c   1.000
_cell.angle_alpha   90.00
_cell.angle_beta   90.00
_cell.angle_gamma   90.00
#
_symmetry.space_group_name_H-M   'P 1'
#
loop_
_entity.id
_entity.type
_entity.pdbx_description
1 polymer ?
#
loop_
_entity_poly.entity_id
_entity_poly.type
_entity_poly.pdbx_seq_one_letter_code
_entity_poly.pdbx_strand_id
1 'polypeptide(L)'
;MAMASLFSIAALVAASFLLSVSKVQTLQNSLYPSDFTQNWAPQMFGASQNGQIWSLSLTNATGSGYLTNNKYQFGWFSMKIKLAGSDAAGVMCSENGAGPTRDEVDFEFLGNVSGQPYIIQTNVYKNGTGGREMRHFLWFDPTADFHAYSVLWNNHQLVFFVDETPIRVLTNTDYANNFFPNTKPMYLFSSIWCGDTWATRGGLVKTNWTYAPFVSYYTDFYVDACEWVDPSPACLSTTTQNWWDQSGAWQLTASQQEDYNWVQKNFLVYYYCLDTVRSAKSREISLSASQAFQHQRQRERERGSSQMAMSTLFSIAFLAAASFRLPVSKAQISSFYDDFIVYGAVEQFSTSANGAIWSLALTNGTGCGFASNEKYMFGWFSMKLKLVGGDSAGVVTAYYMCSDDNTGATRDEVDYEFLGNTTGQPYIIQTNVYKNGTGGRELRHQLWFDPTADFHSYSILWNDHQIVFVVDNVAIRVYKNANYTNNFFPNTQPMYIFSSIWNADSWATDGGRVHTNWSYAPFVSSYTAFTVDACLWVDPYPACINTTTQNWWDQYGAWQLSEDQLLDYGWVQRNLLVYDYCDDRARYPILPEECSLDPYS
;
A
#
# COMPACT_ATOMS: atom_id res chain seq x y z
N MET A 1 -21.61 39.33 73.97
CA MET A 1 -20.33 38.87 73.38
C MET A 1 -20.32 37.34 73.39
N ALA A 2 -19.66 36.60 72.49
CA ALA A 2 -19.34 36.83 71.07
C ALA A 2 -18.59 35.59 70.53
N MET A 3 -19.15 34.91 69.51
CA MET A 3 -18.48 33.99 68.54
C MET A 3 -17.63 32.78 68.99
N ALA A 4 -17.48 31.86 68.03
CA ALA A 4 -16.48 30.77 67.91
C ALA A 4 -16.59 29.56 68.89
N SER A 5 -16.39 28.32 68.45
CA SER A 5 -16.28 27.79 67.06
C SER A 5 -16.61 26.28 67.00
N LEU A 6 -16.88 25.77 65.80
CA LEU A 6 -17.22 24.36 65.53
C LEU A 6 -16.03 23.41 65.81
N PHE A 7 -16.30 22.16 66.17
CA PHE A 7 -15.81 20.97 65.43
C PHE A 7 -16.53 19.67 65.86
N SER A 8 -16.68 18.75 64.91
CA SER A 8 -16.87 17.29 65.08
C SER A 8 -18.03 16.76 65.95
N ILE A 9 -19.23 16.68 65.36
CA ILE A 9 -20.21 15.62 65.67
C ILE A 9 -20.34 14.72 64.42
N ALA A 10 -19.59 13.63 64.37
CA ALA A 10 -19.54 12.71 63.23
C ALA A 10 -19.16 11.27 63.65
N ALA A 11 -19.81 10.73 64.69
CA ALA A 11 -19.43 9.45 65.30
C ALA A 11 -20.64 8.59 65.71
N LEU A 12 -21.67 8.48 64.85
CA LEU A 12 -22.91 7.74 65.20
C LEU A 12 -23.73 7.16 64.01
N VAL A 13 -23.11 6.87 62.86
CA VAL A 13 -23.78 6.16 61.73
C VAL A 13 -22.84 5.12 61.09
N ALA A 14 -22.32 4.18 61.90
CA ALA A 14 -21.31 3.19 61.47
C ALA A 14 -21.65 1.76 61.92
N ALA A 15 -22.92 1.35 61.82
CA ALA A 15 -23.39 0.06 62.36
C ALA A 15 -24.60 -0.57 61.63
N SER A 16 -24.83 -0.30 60.33
CA SER A 16 -26.05 -0.80 59.65
C SER A 16 -25.97 -0.94 58.12
N PHE A 17 -24.87 -1.48 57.57
CA PHE A 17 -24.82 -1.97 56.19
C PHE A 17 -23.94 -3.24 56.06
N LEU A 18 -24.42 -4.33 56.67
CA LEU A 18 -23.88 -5.68 56.50
C LEU A 18 -25.00 -6.63 56.05
N LEU A 19 -25.15 -6.78 54.72
CA LEU A 19 -25.71 -7.94 54.02
C LEU A 19 -25.62 -7.70 52.49
N SER A 20 -25.65 -8.78 51.71
CA SER A 20 -25.58 -8.79 50.24
C SER A 20 -24.45 -7.97 49.59
N VAL A 21 -23.22 -8.10 50.06
CA VAL A 21 -22.10 -8.18 49.10
C VAL A 21 -22.19 -9.57 48.47
N SER A 22 -22.84 -9.66 47.31
CA SER A 22 -22.74 -10.83 46.45
C SER A 22 -21.27 -11.13 46.19
N LYS A 23 -20.88 -12.41 46.16
CA LYS A 23 -19.59 -12.76 45.57
C LYS A 23 -19.61 -12.31 44.12
N VAL A 24 -18.90 -11.23 43.79
CA VAL A 24 -18.44 -11.01 42.42
C VAL A 24 -17.55 -12.20 42.13
N GLN A 25 -18.03 -13.09 41.28
CA GLN A 25 -17.35 -14.32 40.94
C GLN A 25 -16.14 -13.91 40.09
N THR A 26 -14.94 -14.05 40.64
CA THR A 26 -13.70 -13.73 39.93
C THR A 26 -13.65 -14.60 38.68
N LEU A 27 -13.88 -13.96 37.53
CA LEU A 27 -13.85 -14.61 36.23
C LEU A 27 -12.43 -15.13 35.94
N GLN A 28 -12.35 -16.05 34.99
CA GLN A 28 -11.11 -16.74 34.68
C GLN A 28 -10.31 -15.89 33.68
N ASN A 29 -9.59 -14.87 34.17
CA ASN A 29 -8.90 -13.86 33.35
C ASN A 29 -7.92 -14.41 32.30
N SER A 30 -7.51 -15.69 32.38
CA SER A 30 -6.69 -16.37 31.37
C SER A 30 -7.38 -17.66 30.92
N LEU A 31 -7.56 -17.80 29.60
CA LEU A 31 -8.16 -18.98 28.99
C LEU A 31 -7.08 -19.99 28.57
N TYR A 32 -7.40 -21.27 28.72
CA TYR A 32 -6.57 -22.41 28.36
C TYR A 32 -7.22 -23.20 27.21
N PRO A 33 -6.50 -24.13 26.53
CA PRO A 33 -7.07 -24.92 25.44
C PRO A 33 -8.35 -25.72 25.75
N SER A 34 -8.72 -25.91 27.03
CA SER A 34 -9.99 -26.48 27.49
C SER A 34 -11.20 -25.57 27.26
N ASP A 35 -10.98 -24.27 27.20
CA ASP A 35 -12.03 -23.23 27.21
C ASP A 35 -12.51 -22.89 25.79
N PHE A 36 -12.03 -23.67 24.81
CA PHE A 36 -12.30 -23.55 23.39
C PHE A 36 -12.76 -24.88 22.79
N THR A 37 -13.67 -24.81 21.81
CA THR A 37 -14.05 -25.96 20.98
C THR A 37 -13.22 -25.97 19.70
N GLN A 38 -12.58 -27.10 19.42
CA GLN A 38 -11.78 -27.34 18.21
C GLN A 38 -12.70 -27.64 17.00
N ASN A 39 -13.30 -26.59 16.45
CA ASN A 39 -14.34 -26.72 15.42
C ASN A 39 -13.82 -27.15 14.03
N TRP A 40 -12.52 -27.02 13.77
CA TRP A 40 -11.95 -27.38 12.47
C TRP A 40 -10.57 -28.05 12.63
N ALA A 41 -10.47 -29.26 12.07
CA ALA A 41 -9.24 -30.07 11.99
C ALA A 41 -8.49 -30.22 13.33
N PRO A 42 -9.12 -30.80 14.38
CA PRO A 42 -8.52 -30.93 15.72
C PRO A 42 -7.17 -31.67 15.73
N GLN A 43 -6.90 -32.54 14.75
CA GLN A 43 -5.62 -33.23 14.60
C GLN A 43 -4.44 -32.32 14.18
N MET A 44 -4.72 -31.09 13.76
CA MET A 44 -3.72 -30.08 13.35
C MET A 44 -3.39 -29.08 14.48
N PHE A 45 -3.98 -29.29 15.66
CA PHE A 45 -3.73 -28.52 16.87
C PHE A 45 -2.52 -29.06 17.65
N GLY A 46 -1.68 -28.16 18.15
CA GLY A 46 -0.59 -28.48 19.07
C GLY A 46 -0.71 -27.74 20.40
N ALA A 47 -0.28 -28.37 21.49
CA ALA A 47 -0.13 -27.73 22.79
C ALA A 47 1.17 -28.18 23.48
N SER A 48 1.79 -27.24 24.19
CA SER A 48 2.87 -27.48 25.14
C SER A 48 2.41 -28.35 26.33
N GLN A 49 3.34 -29.03 27.01
CA GLN A 49 3.01 -29.95 28.11
C GLN A 49 2.30 -29.30 29.30
N ASN A 50 2.40 -27.97 29.45
CA ASN A 50 1.72 -27.17 30.47
C ASN A 50 0.51 -26.39 29.92
N GLY A 51 0.16 -26.56 28.65
CA GLY A 51 -1.00 -25.93 28.02
C GLY A 51 -0.92 -24.41 27.81
N GLN A 52 0.23 -23.77 28.05
CA GLN A 52 0.37 -22.31 27.94
C GLN A 52 0.60 -21.85 26.49
N ILE A 53 1.58 -22.47 25.82
CA ILE A 53 1.80 -22.27 24.38
C ILE A 53 1.00 -23.32 23.61
N TRP A 54 0.30 -22.87 22.58
CA TRP A 54 -0.57 -23.66 21.71
C TRP A 54 -0.44 -23.18 20.26
N SER A 55 -0.72 -24.03 19.29
CA SER A 55 -0.39 -23.78 17.89
C SER A 55 -1.47 -24.24 16.92
N LEU A 56 -1.76 -23.40 15.93
CA LEU A 56 -2.56 -23.74 14.76
C LEU A 56 -1.64 -23.99 13.56
N SER A 57 -1.95 -25.01 12.76
CA SER A 57 -1.16 -25.36 11.58
C SER A 57 -1.99 -25.49 10.30
N LEU A 58 -1.35 -25.22 9.17
CA LEU A 58 -1.91 -25.23 7.82
C LEU A 58 -1.07 -26.09 6.87
N THR A 59 -1.76 -26.95 6.13
CA THR A 59 -1.20 -27.81 5.08
C THR A 59 -2.05 -27.74 3.82
N ASN A 60 -1.55 -28.27 2.70
CA ASN A 60 -2.29 -28.34 1.43
C ASN A 60 -3.60 -29.16 1.52
N ALA A 61 -3.77 -29.98 2.56
CA ALA A 61 -4.98 -30.73 2.82
C ALA A 61 -6.00 -29.95 3.66
N THR A 62 -5.56 -29.22 4.69
CA THR A 62 -6.45 -28.47 5.59
C THR A 62 -5.70 -27.47 6.47
N GLY A 63 -6.42 -26.42 6.90
CA GLY A 63 -6.03 -25.49 7.96
C GLY A 63 -6.55 -25.95 9.33
N SER A 64 -6.64 -25.04 10.29
CA SER A 64 -7.19 -25.36 11.63
C SER A 64 -7.74 -24.13 12.34
N GLY A 65 -8.54 -24.31 13.39
CA GLY A 65 -9.04 -23.20 14.20
C GLY A 65 -9.83 -23.58 15.46
N TYR A 66 -9.91 -22.63 16.39
CA TYR A 66 -10.59 -22.73 17.68
C TYR A 66 -11.62 -21.61 17.89
N LEU A 67 -12.67 -21.89 18.64
CA LEU A 67 -13.73 -20.94 19.05
C LEU A 67 -13.91 -21.01 20.56
N THR A 68 -14.10 -19.89 21.27
CA THR A 68 -14.43 -19.93 22.71
C THR A 68 -15.72 -20.69 22.96
N ASN A 69 -15.78 -21.42 24.07
CA ASN A 69 -17.02 -22.12 24.47
C ASN A 69 -18.14 -21.11 24.81
N ASN A 70 -17.76 -19.96 25.36
CA ASN A 70 -18.66 -18.90 25.81
C ASN A 70 -18.62 -17.68 24.86
N LYS A 71 -19.70 -16.90 24.84
CA LYS A 71 -19.76 -15.60 24.15
C LYS A 71 -19.55 -14.46 25.14
N TYR A 72 -19.16 -13.30 24.64
CA TYR A 72 -18.92 -12.09 25.42
C TYR A 72 -19.60 -10.88 24.79
N GLN A 73 -19.92 -9.88 25.60
CA GLN A 73 -20.55 -8.62 25.20
C GLN A 73 -19.85 -7.47 25.93
N PHE A 74 -18.96 -6.78 25.20
CA PHE A 74 -17.98 -5.81 25.74
C PHE A 74 -16.91 -6.42 26.66
N GLY A 75 -15.76 -5.75 26.73
CA GLY A 75 -14.60 -6.17 27.51
C GLY A 75 -13.26 -5.76 26.90
N TRP A 76 -12.20 -6.20 27.55
CA TRP A 76 -10.84 -6.28 27.02
C TRP A 76 -10.49 -7.72 26.68
N PHE A 77 -9.98 -7.91 25.47
CA PHE A 77 -9.55 -9.20 24.94
C PHE A 77 -8.13 -9.07 24.43
N SER A 78 -7.25 -10.02 24.76
CA SER A 78 -5.87 -10.01 24.31
C SER A 78 -5.38 -11.43 24.09
N MET A 79 -4.56 -11.65 23.06
CA MET A 79 -3.78 -12.87 22.92
C MET A 79 -2.41 -12.53 22.37
N LYS A 80 -1.37 -13.23 22.82
CA LYS A 80 -0.06 -13.13 22.18
C LYS A 80 0.04 -14.12 21.04
N ILE A 81 0.50 -13.64 19.89
CA ILE A 81 0.67 -14.44 18.68
C ILE A 81 2.10 -14.27 18.19
N LYS A 82 2.70 -15.38 17.74
CA LYS A 82 3.87 -15.39 16.87
C LYS A 82 3.51 -16.12 15.58
N LEU A 83 3.62 -15.43 14.45
CA LEU A 83 3.13 -15.88 13.16
C LEU A 83 4.03 -16.95 12.53
N ALA A 84 3.50 -17.61 11.50
CA ALA A 84 4.25 -18.56 10.69
C ALA A 84 5.47 -17.90 10.03
N GLY A 85 6.58 -18.65 9.95
CA GLY A 85 7.86 -18.17 9.43
C GLY A 85 7.96 -18.09 7.90
N SER A 86 9.18 -18.31 7.39
CA SER A 86 9.58 -18.13 5.99
C SER A 86 8.59 -18.64 4.93
N ASP A 87 8.27 -17.77 3.98
CA ASP A 87 7.41 -18.02 2.81
C ASP A 87 5.96 -18.44 3.13
N ALA A 88 5.40 -17.86 4.19
CA ALA A 88 3.97 -17.93 4.52
C ALA A 88 3.08 -17.08 3.57
N ALA A 89 3.45 -16.92 2.30
CA ALA A 89 2.59 -16.29 1.30
C ALA A 89 1.26 -17.07 1.18
N GLY A 90 0.16 -16.35 1.01
CA GLY A 90 -1.20 -16.90 0.99
C GLY A 90 -1.73 -17.36 2.36
N VAL A 91 -0.91 -17.43 3.40
CA VAL A 91 -1.36 -17.81 4.76
C VAL A 91 -2.07 -16.64 5.43
N MET A 92 -3.27 -16.90 5.98
CA MET A 92 -4.12 -15.93 6.69
C MET A 92 -4.63 -16.51 8.01
N CYS A 93 -4.84 -15.68 9.05
CA CYS A 93 -5.31 -16.11 10.38
C CYS A 93 -6.59 -15.38 10.84
N SER A 94 -7.55 -16.11 11.45
CA SER A 94 -9.01 -15.80 11.52
C SER A 94 -9.66 -15.84 10.12
N GLU A 95 -10.92 -16.22 9.84
CA GLU A 95 -12.26 -15.91 10.37
C GLU A 95 -13.13 -17.19 10.46
N ASN A 96 -14.28 -17.15 11.16
CA ASN A 96 -15.44 -17.99 10.79
C ASN A 96 -16.77 -17.37 11.29
N GLY A 97 -17.38 -16.57 10.42
CA GLY A 97 -18.50 -15.72 10.75
C GLY A 97 -19.83 -16.44 10.86
N ALA A 98 -20.44 -16.35 12.04
CA ALA A 98 -21.71 -16.99 12.40
C ALA A 98 -22.95 -16.34 11.74
N GLY A 99 -23.07 -16.47 10.41
CA GLY A 99 -24.30 -16.24 9.65
C GLY A 99 -24.45 -14.86 8.99
N PRO A 100 -25.48 -14.68 8.13
CA PRO A 100 -25.61 -13.54 7.22
C PRO A 100 -26.01 -12.22 7.90
N THR A 101 -26.10 -12.18 9.23
CA THR A 101 -26.37 -10.96 10.01
C THR A 101 -25.42 -10.81 11.21
N ARG A 102 -24.21 -11.38 11.15
CA ARG A 102 -23.22 -11.30 12.23
C ARG A 102 -22.75 -9.86 12.51
N ASP A 103 -22.37 -9.60 13.76
CA ASP A 103 -21.50 -8.49 14.15
C ASP A 103 -20.10 -9.10 14.37
N GLU A 104 -19.03 -8.38 14.04
CA GLU A 104 -17.69 -8.96 13.86
C GLU A 104 -16.57 -7.92 14.00
N VAL A 105 -15.37 -8.37 14.40
CA VAL A 105 -14.19 -7.55 14.72
C VAL A 105 -12.94 -8.38 14.44
N ASP A 106 -12.13 -7.95 13.47
CA ASP A 106 -11.17 -8.85 12.81
C ASP A 106 -9.70 -8.43 12.96
N PHE A 107 -8.82 -9.42 13.13
CA PHE A 107 -7.35 -9.31 13.03
C PHE A 107 -6.85 -10.38 12.05
N GLU A 108 -6.69 -9.98 10.80
CA GLU A 108 -6.36 -10.83 9.65
C GLU A 108 -4.88 -10.66 9.27
N PHE A 109 -4.04 -11.64 9.61
CA PHE A 109 -2.60 -11.58 9.37
C PHE A 109 -2.25 -12.12 7.98
N LEU A 110 -1.94 -11.25 7.03
CA LEU A 110 -1.64 -11.60 5.65
C LEU A 110 -0.13 -11.88 5.51
N GLY A 111 0.23 -13.15 5.34
CA GLY A 111 1.62 -13.58 5.16
C GLY A 111 2.21 -13.22 3.80
N ASN A 112 3.52 -13.40 3.68
CA ASN A 112 4.31 -12.93 2.55
C ASN A 112 5.49 -13.87 2.26
N VAL A 113 6.17 -13.65 1.13
CA VAL A 113 7.37 -14.41 0.77
C VAL A 113 8.50 -14.16 1.77
N SER A 114 9.43 -15.12 1.89
CA SER A 114 10.52 -15.03 2.87
C SER A 114 11.33 -13.72 2.73
N GLY A 115 11.47 -12.96 3.82
CA GLY A 115 12.16 -11.68 3.84
C GLY A 115 11.31 -10.46 3.44
N GLN A 116 10.02 -10.63 3.16
CA GLN A 116 9.08 -9.54 2.89
C GLN A 116 8.10 -9.34 4.07
N PRO A 117 7.63 -8.11 4.34
CA PRO A 117 6.84 -7.81 5.54
C PRO A 117 5.44 -8.44 5.51
N TYR A 118 5.01 -8.91 6.68
CA TYR A 118 3.62 -9.25 6.98
C TYR A 118 2.73 -7.99 6.96
N ILE A 119 1.49 -8.13 6.50
CA ILE A 119 0.45 -7.10 6.66
C ILE A 119 -0.53 -7.55 7.74
N ILE A 120 -0.85 -6.66 8.69
CA ILE A 120 -2.00 -6.83 9.57
C ILE A 120 -3.20 -6.09 8.94
N GLN A 121 -4.25 -6.83 8.61
CA GLN A 121 -5.54 -6.29 8.21
C GLN A 121 -6.48 -6.30 9.42
N THR A 122 -7.28 -5.26 9.58
CA THR A 122 -8.41 -5.23 10.51
C THR A 122 -9.69 -4.92 9.77
N ASN A 123 -10.80 -5.51 10.18
CA ASN A 123 -12.13 -5.29 9.61
C ASN A 123 -13.17 -5.21 10.73
N VAL A 124 -14.37 -4.73 10.40
CA VAL A 124 -15.51 -4.65 11.34
C VAL A 124 -16.80 -4.85 10.56
N TYR A 125 -17.62 -5.83 10.96
CA TYR A 125 -18.94 -6.06 10.38
C TYR A 125 -20.06 -5.69 11.35
N LYS A 126 -21.16 -5.18 10.80
CA LYS A 126 -22.42 -4.93 11.48
C LYS A 126 -23.55 -5.55 10.68
N ASN A 127 -24.34 -6.44 11.31
CA ASN A 127 -25.45 -7.14 10.66
C ASN A 127 -25.08 -7.78 9.29
N GLY A 128 -23.88 -8.35 9.17
CA GLY A 128 -23.36 -8.99 7.95
C GLY A 128 -22.75 -8.02 6.92
N THR A 129 -22.89 -6.70 7.10
CA THR A 129 -22.23 -5.68 6.27
C THR A 129 -20.86 -5.37 6.87
N GLY A 130 -19.77 -5.65 6.15
CA GLY A 130 -18.40 -5.30 6.54
C GLY A 130 -17.83 -4.19 5.68
N GLY A 131 -16.73 -4.50 4.99
CA GLY A 131 -16.10 -3.61 4.00
C GLY A 131 -15.42 -2.40 4.62
N ARG A 132 -14.78 -2.60 5.77
CA ARG A 132 -14.09 -1.56 6.56
C ARG A 132 -12.65 -1.97 6.84
N GLU A 133 -11.98 -2.48 5.83
CA GLU A 133 -10.61 -2.96 5.91
C GLU A 133 -9.66 -1.77 6.14
N MET A 134 -8.81 -1.91 7.15
CA MET A 134 -7.60 -1.10 7.31
C MET A 134 -6.42 -2.06 7.30
N ARG A 135 -5.35 -1.72 6.57
CA ARG A 135 -4.14 -2.54 6.49
C ARG A 135 -2.95 -1.73 6.97
N HIS A 136 -2.13 -2.33 7.82
CA HIS A 136 -0.87 -1.77 8.28
C HIS A 136 0.28 -2.76 8.08
N PHE A 137 1.49 -2.24 7.90
CA PHE A 137 2.70 -3.00 8.23
C PHE A 137 2.94 -2.96 9.75
N LEU A 138 3.80 -3.85 10.25
CA LEU A 138 4.24 -3.87 11.65
C LEU A 138 5.66 -3.29 11.76
N TRP A 139 5.95 -2.64 12.88
CA TRP A 139 7.26 -2.04 13.19
C TRP A 139 8.28 -3.05 13.77
N PHE A 140 8.02 -4.34 13.59
CA PHE A 140 8.81 -5.49 14.04
C PHE A 140 8.52 -6.71 13.16
N ASP A 141 9.32 -7.77 13.29
CA ASP A 141 9.06 -9.06 12.65
C ASP A 141 8.12 -9.92 13.52
N PRO A 142 6.84 -10.10 13.15
CA PRO A 142 5.87 -10.86 13.94
C PRO A 142 6.09 -12.39 13.90
N THR A 143 7.08 -12.86 13.16
CA THR A 143 7.49 -14.28 13.11
C THR A 143 8.64 -14.59 14.09
N ALA A 144 9.35 -13.55 14.55
CA ALA A 144 10.52 -13.69 15.43
C ALA A 144 10.14 -13.96 16.89
N ASP A 145 9.24 -13.14 17.47
CA ASP A 145 8.78 -13.25 18.86
C ASP A 145 7.26 -13.05 19.02
N PHE A 146 6.76 -13.25 20.24
CA PHE A 146 5.34 -13.13 20.59
C PHE A 146 4.94 -11.68 20.91
N HIS A 147 4.09 -11.10 20.07
CA HIS A 147 3.47 -9.78 20.28
C HIS A 147 2.01 -9.92 20.69
N ALA A 148 1.50 -9.00 21.51
CA ALA A 148 0.12 -9.02 21.97
C ALA A 148 -0.80 -8.31 20.97
N TYR A 149 -1.92 -8.95 20.64
CA TYR A 149 -2.95 -8.39 19.76
C TYR A 149 -4.24 -8.30 20.56
N SER A 150 -4.69 -7.06 20.78
CA SER A 150 -5.72 -6.78 21.78
C SER A 150 -6.86 -5.92 21.23
N VAL A 151 -8.05 -6.12 21.79
CA VAL A 151 -9.27 -5.37 21.48
C VAL A 151 -9.86 -4.83 22.78
N LEU A 152 -10.01 -3.51 22.87
CA LEU A 152 -10.93 -2.87 23.80
C LEU A 152 -12.26 -2.66 23.09
N TRP A 153 -13.34 -3.27 23.58
CA TRP A 153 -14.67 -3.15 23.02
C TRP A 153 -15.65 -2.73 24.13
N ASN A 154 -16.19 -1.52 24.05
CA ASN A 154 -17.25 -1.05 24.94
C ASN A 154 -18.35 -0.36 24.12
N ASN A 155 -19.40 0.16 24.77
CA ASN A 155 -20.50 0.82 24.06
C ASN A 155 -20.16 2.25 23.55
N HIS A 156 -18.92 2.71 23.69
CA HIS A 156 -18.46 4.04 23.26
C HIS A 156 -17.40 3.97 22.15
N GLN A 157 -16.53 2.97 22.17
CA GLN A 157 -15.49 2.74 21.17
C GLN A 157 -15.09 1.28 21.05
N LEU A 158 -14.51 0.96 19.88
CA LEU A 158 -13.80 -0.26 19.57
C LEU A 158 -12.37 0.13 19.18
N VAL A 159 -11.37 -0.35 19.92
CA VAL A 159 -9.95 -0.02 19.70
C VAL A 159 -9.14 -1.30 19.54
N PHE A 160 -8.34 -1.35 18.47
CA PHE A 160 -7.41 -2.43 18.17
C PHE A 160 -6.00 -2.00 18.58
N PHE A 161 -5.30 -2.84 19.33
CA PHE A 161 -3.93 -2.61 19.79
C PHE A 161 -2.98 -3.69 19.27
N VAL A 162 -1.76 -3.27 18.96
CA VAL A 162 -0.59 -4.14 18.84
C VAL A 162 0.35 -3.75 19.97
N ASP A 163 0.65 -4.71 20.84
CA ASP A 163 1.18 -4.50 22.18
C ASP A 163 0.40 -3.42 22.94
N GLU A 164 1.03 -2.28 23.23
CA GLU A 164 0.42 -1.14 23.93
C GLU A 164 -0.09 -0.05 22.94
N THR A 165 0.26 -0.18 21.66
CA THR A 165 0.04 0.82 20.61
C THR A 165 -1.30 0.62 19.90
N PRO A 166 -2.23 1.60 19.94
CA PRO A 166 -3.47 1.53 19.17
C PRO A 166 -3.22 1.70 17.67
N ILE A 167 -3.68 0.74 16.86
CA ILE A 167 -3.58 0.80 15.39
C ILE A 167 -4.87 1.24 14.70
N ARG A 168 -6.01 1.17 15.39
CA ARG A 168 -7.34 1.52 14.85
C ARG A 168 -8.30 1.89 15.98
N VAL A 169 -9.09 2.95 15.76
CA VAL A 169 -10.22 3.34 16.61
C VAL A 169 -11.49 3.43 15.76
N LEU A 170 -12.60 2.91 16.26
CA LEU A 170 -13.96 3.12 15.75
C LEU A 170 -14.84 3.60 16.91
N THR A 171 -15.38 4.82 16.83
CA THR A 171 -16.24 5.39 17.88
C THR A 171 -17.72 5.13 17.62
N ASN A 172 -18.49 4.86 18.68
CA ASN A 172 -19.95 4.74 18.63
C ASN A 172 -20.63 6.12 18.62
N THR A 173 -20.25 6.94 17.64
CA THR A 173 -20.75 8.31 17.43
C THR A 173 -21.48 8.47 16.11
N ASP A 174 -21.49 7.43 15.27
CA ASP A 174 -21.99 7.43 13.90
C ASP A 174 -23.52 7.27 13.83
N TYR A 175 -24.25 8.15 14.55
CA TYR A 175 -25.72 8.20 14.60
C TYR A 175 -26.38 8.34 13.22
N ALA A 176 -25.64 8.81 12.21
CA ALA A 176 -26.05 8.84 10.81
C ALA A 176 -26.28 7.43 10.22
N ASN A 177 -25.47 6.44 10.63
CA ASN A 177 -25.34 5.15 9.96
C ASN A 177 -25.58 3.94 10.88
N ASN A 178 -25.59 4.11 12.20
CA ASN A 178 -25.80 3.05 13.20
C ASN A 178 -24.82 1.85 13.05
N PHE A 179 -23.62 2.12 12.53
CA PHE A 179 -22.61 1.09 12.26
C PHE A 179 -21.66 0.94 13.46
N PHE A 180 -22.09 0.21 14.47
CA PHE A 180 -21.24 -0.14 15.61
C PHE A 180 -21.65 -1.50 16.22
N PRO A 181 -20.73 -2.45 16.46
CA PRO A 181 -21.07 -3.80 16.91
C PRO A 181 -21.40 -3.82 18.42
N ASN A 182 -22.59 -3.38 18.83
CA ASN A 182 -23.03 -3.32 20.23
C ASN A 182 -24.37 -4.03 20.53
N THR A 183 -24.92 -4.79 19.58
CA THR A 183 -26.25 -5.42 19.72
C THR A 183 -26.22 -6.94 19.81
N LYS A 184 -25.04 -7.57 19.69
CA LYS A 184 -24.88 -9.02 19.56
C LYS A 184 -23.64 -9.49 20.32
N PRO A 185 -23.76 -10.50 21.20
CA PRO A 185 -22.62 -11.09 21.87
C PRO A 185 -21.81 -11.96 20.89
N MET A 186 -20.49 -11.82 20.93
CA MET A 186 -19.54 -12.47 20.01
C MET A 186 -18.77 -13.59 20.70
N TYR A 187 -18.37 -14.62 19.94
CA TYR A 187 -17.32 -15.55 20.37
C TYR A 187 -15.95 -14.94 20.04
N LEU A 188 -14.88 -15.42 20.67
CA LEU A 188 -13.54 -15.24 20.12
C LEU A 188 -13.16 -16.45 19.28
N PHE A 189 -12.45 -16.19 18.18
CA PHE A 189 -12.08 -17.19 17.20
C PHE A 189 -10.63 -16.96 16.75
N SER A 190 -9.92 -18.04 16.44
CA SER A 190 -8.72 -17.96 15.61
C SER A 190 -8.66 -19.16 14.68
N SER A 191 -8.10 -18.94 13.49
CA SER A 191 -7.82 -19.98 12.51
C SER A 191 -6.49 -19.72 11.81
N ILE A 192 -6.05 -20.67 11.01
CA ILE A 192 -5.02 -20.50 9.97
C ILE A 192 -5.51 -21.16 8.69
N TRP A 193 -5.52 -20.44 7.56
CA TRP A 193 -6.06 -20.90 6.28
C TRP A 193 -5.40 -20.21 5.07
N CYS A 194 -5.75 -20.67 3.86
CA CYS A 194 -5.16 -20.23 2.60
C CYS A 194 -6.05 -19.19 1.89
N GLY A 195 -5.61 -17.94 1.88
CA GLY A 195 -6.20 -16.78 1.19
C GLY A 195 -5.60 -16.52 -0.20
N ASP A 196 -5.21 -17.56 -0.93
CA ASP A 196 -4.51 -17.51 -2.24
C ASP A 196 -5.11 -16.60 -3.31
N THR A 197 -6.39 -16.24 -3.19
CA THR A 197 -7.09 -15.38 -4.15
C THR A 197 -6.99 -13.89 -3.83
N TRP A 198 -6.45 -13.48 -2.67
CA TRP A 198 -6.47 -12.07 -2.25
C TRP A 198 -5.39 -11.63 -1.24
N ALA A 199 -4.83 -12.54 -0.43
CA ALA A 199 -4.03 -12.16 0.75
C ALA A 199 -2.68 -11.49 0.40
N THR A 200 -1.77 -12.20 -0.26
CA THR A 200 -0.42 -11.69 -0.56
C THR A 200 -0.39 -10.95 -1.90
N ARG A 201 -0.03 -9.67 -1.89
CA ARG A 201 -0.04 -8.77 -3.07
C ARG A 201 -1.35 -8.88 -3.87
N GLY A 202 -2.49 -8.74 -3.18
CA GLY A 202 -3.82 -8.85 -3.80
C GLY A 202 -4.16 -10.23 -4.37
N GLY A 203 -3.45 -11.28 -3.94
CA GLY A 203 -3.58 -12.63 -4.49
C GLY A 203 -2.71 -12.89 -5.73
N LEU A 204 -1.76 -12.02 -6.08
CA LEU A 204 -0.80 -12.29 -7.16
C LEU A 204 0.22 -13.37 -6.77
N VAL A 205 0.58 -13.47 -5.49
CA VAL A 205 1.46 -14.53 -4.96
C VAL A 205 0.60 -15.66 -4.39
N LYS A 206 1.03 -16.91 -4.60
CA LYS A 206 0.35 -18.14 -4.16
C LYS A 206 1.13 -18.86 -3.08
N THR A 207 0.43 -19.63 -2.24
CA THR A 207 1.00 -20.44 -1.17
C THR A 207 1.94 -21.48 -1.73
N ASN A 208 3.24 -21.39 -1.42
CA ASN A 208 4.19 -22.40 -1.83
C ASN A 208 4.19 -23.57 -0.84
N TRP A 209 3.35 -24.56 -1.14
CA TRP A 209 3.11 -25.74 -0.31
C TRP A 209 4.34 -26.62 0.00
N THR A 210 5.51 -26.37 -0.60
CA THR A 210 6.76 -27.04 -0.19
C THR A 210 7.24 -26.64 1.21
N TYR A 211 6.78 -25.50 1.74
CA TYR A 211 7.11 -25.03 3.09
C TYR A 211 6.08 -25.43 4.16
N ALA A 212 5.05 -26.20 3.80
CA ALA A 212 4.09 -26.71 4.75
C ALA A 212 4.70 -27.77 5.70
N PRO A 213 4.28 -27.85 6.98
CA PRO A 213 3.19 -27.08 7.59
C PRO A 213 3.60 -25.66 7.99
N PHE A 214 2.76 -24.69 7.64
CA PHE A 214 2.84 -23.35 8.22
C PHE A 214 2.23 -23.40 9.63
N VAL A 215 2.89 -22.81 10.63
CA VAL A 215 2.49 -22.92 12.04
C VAL A 215 2.54 -21.56 12.72
N SER A 216 1.38 -21.06 13.18
CA SER A 216 1.28 -19.91 14.06
C SER A 216 1.17 -20.38 15.51
N TYR A 217 1.86 -19.69 16.42
CA TYR A 217 1.88 -19.99 17.85
C TYR A 217 1.14 -18.91 18.64
N TYR A 218 0.49 -19.34 19.71
CA TYR A 218 -0.35 -18.52 20.57
C TYR A 218 0.06 -18.73 22.03
N THR A 219 -0.10 -17.71 22.88
CA THR A 219 0.04 -17.78 24.34
C THR A 219 -0.75 -16.64 24.98
N ASP A 220 -0.82 -16.63 26.32
CA ASP A 220 -1.31 -15.50 27.13
C ASP A 220 -2.70 -14.98 26.70
N PHE A 221 -3.63 -15.91 26.40
CA PHE A 221 -4.99 -15.57 26.00
C PHE A 221 -5.76 -15.04 27.22
N TYR A 222 -5.94 -13.71 27.26
CA TYR A 222 -6.49 -12.96 28.38
C TYR A 222 -7.85 -12.37 28.02
N VAL A 223 -8.83 -12.56 28.89
CA VAL A 223 -10.20 -12.05 28.73
C VAL A 223 -10.68 -11.43 30.03
N ASP A 224 -10.98 -10.15 30.00
CA ASP A 224 -11.63 -9.39 31.06
C ASP A 224 -12.86 -8.71 30.46
N ALA A 225 -13.97 -9.46 30.43
CA ALA A 225 -15.12 -9.17 29.59
C ALA A 225 -16.42 -9.68 30.21
N CYS A 226 -17.56 -9.13 29.81
CA CYS A 226 -18.85 -9.59 30.30
C CYS A 226 -19.31 -10.83 29.52
N GLU A 227 -19.27 -11.99 30.18
CA GLU A 227 -19.74 -13.26 29.61
C GLU A 227 -21.27 -13.26 29.41
N TRP A 228 -21.70 -13.65 28.21
CA TRP A 228 -23.10 -13.67 27.83
C TRP A 228 -23.79 -14.98 28.21
N VAL A 229 -24.52 -14.96 29.32
CA VAL A 229 -25.49 -15.98 29.70
C VAL A 229 -26.89 -15.49 29.32
N ASP A 230 -27.59 -16.19 28.42
CA ASP A 230 -28.89 -15.72 27.90
C ASP A 230 -30.03 -15.94 28.93
N PRO A 231 -30.80 -14.91 29.34
CA PRO A 231 -30.66 -13.48 29.02
C PRO A 231 -29.74 -12.72 29.99
N SER A 232 -28.84 -11.88 29.46
CA SER A 232 -27.95 -11.01 30.26
C SER A 232 -28.27 -9.52 30.10
N PRO A 233 -29.20 -8.96 30.91
CA PRO A 233 -29.32 -7.51 31.08
C PRO A 233 -28.06 -6.87 31.68
N ALA A 234 -27.20 -7.65 32.35
CA ALA A 234 -25.98 -7.17 33.00
C ALA A 234 -24.96 -6.66 31.98
N CYS A 235 -24.69 -7.44 30.91
CA CYS A 235 -23.72 -7.03 29.88
C CYS A 235 -24.21 -5.92 28.94
N LEU A 236 -25.49 -5.53 29.03
CA LEU A 236 -26.06 -4.37 28.34
C LEU A 236 -26.30 -3.19 29.30
N SER A 237 -25.91 -3.32 30.57
CA SER A 237 -26.10 -2.29 31.58
C SER A 237 -25.04 -1.20 31.43
N THR A 238 -25.46 0.03 31.10
CA THR A 238 -24.59 1.21 31.12
C THR A 238 -24.24 1.70 32.54
N THR A 239 -24.26 0.80 33.53
CA THR A 239 -23.77 1.10 34.88
C THR A 239 -22.24 1.03 34.89
N THR A 240 -21.60 1.99 35.55
CA THR A 240 -20.14 2.15 35.59
C THR A 240 -19.43 1.12 36.49
N GLN A 241 -19.89 -0.14 36.47
CA GLN A 241 -19.35 -1.25 37.28
C GLN A 241 -18.09 -1.85 36.63
N ASN A 242 -18.10 -2.02 35.30
CA ASN A 242 -16.92 -2.46 34.56
C ASN A 242 -15.95 -1.29 34.37
N TRP A 243 -14.64 -1.54 34.32
CA TRP A 243 -13.66 -0.46 34.13
C TRP A 243 -13.70 0.13 32.72
N TRP A 244 -14.01 -0.67 31.70
CA TRP A 244 -14.15 -0.21 30.32
C TRP A 244 -15.39 0.69 30.11
N ASP A 245 -16.32 0.72 31.08
CA ASP A 245 -17.51 1.58 31.10
C ASP A 245 -17.33 2.80 32.05
N GLN A 246 -16.09 3.11 32.47
CA GLN A 246 -15.78 4.29 33.28
C GLN A 246 -15.27 5.47 32.43
N SER A 247 -15.56 6.70 32.90
CA SER A 247 -15.15 7.94 32.25
C SER A 247 -13.62 8.05 32.16
N GLY A 248 -13.08 7.75 30.98
CA GLY A 248 -11.65 7.65 30.70
C GLY A 248 -11.33 6.50 29.73
N ALA A 249 -12.07 5.39 29.80
CA ALA A 249 -11.93 4.25 28.89
C ALA A 249 -12.61 4.45 27.51
N TRP A 250 -13.08 5.67 27.22
CA TRP A 250 -13.84 6.03 26.01
C TRP A 250 -13.06 6.93 25.04
N GLN A 251 -11.79 7.21 25.34
CA GLN A 251 -10.86 7.99 24.54
C GLN A 251 -9.46 7.36 24.62
N LEU A 252 -8.58 7.67 23.67
CA LEU A 252 -7.16 7.38 23.82
C LEU A 252 -6.54 8.37 24.83
N THR A 253 -5.54 7.94 25.58
CA THR A 253 -4.66 8.87 26.32
C THR A 253 -3.82 9.71 25.35
N ALA A 254 -3.22 10.81 25.81
CA ALA A 254 -2.40 11.68 24.95
C ALA A 254 -1.24 10.91 24.27
N SER A 255 -0.52 10.05 25.00
CA SER A 255 0.52 9.18 24.42
C SER A 255 -0.09 8.28 23.36
N GLN A 256 -1.13 7.50 23.70
CA GLN A 256 -1.80 6.61 22.76
C GLN A 256 -2.33 7.33 21.52
N GLN A 257 -2.70 8.61 21.62
CA GLN A 257 -3.11 9.42 20.47
C GLN A 257 -1.93 9.84 19.59
N GLU A 258 -0.76 10.12 20.17
CA GLU A 258 0.51 10.33 19.46
C GLU A 258 0.99 9.03 18.79
N ASP A 259 0.95 7.91 19.52
CA ASP A 259 1.28 6.57 19.04
C ASP A 259 0.34 6.14 17.88
N TYR A 260 -0.97 6.38 18.02
CA TYR A 260 -1.96 6.17 16.96
C TYR A 260 -1.63 6.96 15.70
N ASN A 261 -1.31 8.26 15.86
CA ASN A 261 -0.96 9.14 14.75
C ASN A 261 0.34 8.71 14.08
N TRP A 262 1.31 8.19 14.84
CA TRP A 262 2.54 7.60 14.32
C TRP A 262 2.27 6.32 13.52
N VAL A 263 1.38 5.44 13.98
CA VAL A 263 0.96 4.26 13.20
C VAL A 263 0.25 4.67 11.90
N GLN A 264 -0.73 5.59 11.98
CA GLN A 264 -1.48 6.02 10.79
C GLN A 264 -0.60 6.75 9.77
N LYS A 265 0.44 7.46 10.22
CA LYS A 265 1.38 8.15 9.33
C LYS A 265 2.37 7.20 8.65
N ASN A 266 2.99 6.29 9.40
CA ASN A 266 4.18 5.57 8.94
C ASN A 266 3.91 4.12 8.51
N PHE A 267 2.80 3.50 8.95
CA PHE A 267 2.55 2.06 8.74
C PHE A 267 1.25 1.74 8.00
N LEU A 268 0.33 2.70 7.85
CA LEU A 268 -0.94 2.51 7.14
C LEU A 268 -0.73 2.34 5.63
N VAL A 269 -1.12 1.18 5.08
CA VAL A 269 -1.01 0.86 3.65
C VAL A 269 -2.34 0.89 2.89
N TYR A 270 -3.48 0.61 3.55
CA TYR A 270 -4.83 0.79 2.96
C TYR A 270 -5.84 1.24 4.03
N TYR A 271 -6.79 2.11 3.65
CA TYR A 271 -7.87 2.58 4.51
C TYR A 271 -9.16 2.81 3.71
N TYR A 272 -10.19 2.01 4.00
CA TYR A 272 -11.48 2.04 3.29
C TYR A 272 -12.18 3.42 3.24
N CYS A 273 -11.93 4.34 4.18
CA CYS A 273 -12.54 5.69 4.13
C CYS A 273 -11.94 6.58 3.02
N LEU A 274 -10.72 6.27 2.55
CA LEU A 274 -10.05 6.95 1.45
C LEU A 274 -10.28 6.25 0.10
N ASP A 275 -10.88 5.05 0.13
CA ASP A 275 -11.28 4.29 -1.05
C ASP A 275 -12.51 4.95 -1.73
N THR A 276 -12.22 5.84 -2.67
CA THR A 276 -13.23 6.55 -3.48
C THR A 276 -14.01 5.60 -4.39
N VAL A 277 -13.41 4.51 -4.84
CA VAL A 277 -14.04 3.48 -5.71
C VAL A 277 -15.20 2.81 -5.00
N ARG A 278 -14.91 2.30 -3.81
CA ARG A 278 -15.80 1.48 -2.98
C ARG A 278 -16.84 2.36 -2.31
N SER A 279 -16.44 3.56 -1.89
CA SER A 279 -17.37 4.57 -1.40
C SER A 279 -18.22 5.22 -2.50
N ALA A 280 -17.85 5.14 -3.79
CA ALA A 280 -18.76 5.50 -4.88
C ALA A 280 -19.88 4.45 -5.04
N LYS A 281 -19.56 3.15 -4.95
CA LYS A 281 -20.58 2.08 -4.92
C LYS A 281 -21.50 2.14 -3.71
N SER A 282 -21.05 2.65 -2.56
CA SER A 282 -21.92 2.82 -1.39
C SER A 282 -22.73 4.13 -1.39
N ARG A 283 -22.42 5.12 -2.23
CA ARG A 283 -23.09 6.44 -2.21
C ARG A 283 -24.56 6.44 -2.64
N GLU A 284 -25.09 5.34 -3.17
CA GLU A 284 -26.54 5.17 -3.34
C GLU A 284 -27.28 4.92 -2.00
N ILE A 285 -26.56 4.66 -0.90
CA ILE A 285 -27.12 4.45 0.44
C ILE A 285 -26.34 5.29 1.48
N SER A 286 -27.07 6.06 2.29
CA SER A 286 -26.60 6.97 3.37
C SER A 286 -25.95 8.30 2.93
N LEU A 287 -26.77 9.37 2.96
CA LEU A 287 -26.34 10.76 2.98
C LEU A 287 -26.30 11.28 4.42
N SER A 288 -25.13 11.36 5.08
CA SER A 288 -24.84 12.36 6.14
C SER A 288 -23.43 12.25 6.75
N ALA A 289 -22.42 12.81 6.05
CA ALA A 289 -21.06 13.00 6.62
C ALA A 289 -20.35 14.28 6.12
N SER A 290 -21.09 15.30 5.67
CA SER A 290 -20.52 16.51 5.05
C SER A 290 -21.27 17.78 5.45
N GLN A 291 -21.05 18.24 6.69
CA GLN A 291 -21.55 19.53 7.19
C GLN A 291 -20.46 20.51 7.67
N ALA A 292 -19.18 20.16 7.50
CA ALA A 292 -18.05 21.02 7.89
C ALA A 292 -17.55 21.99 6.79
N PHE A 293 -17.88 21.76 5.50
CA PHE A 293 -17.19 22.42 4.37
C PHE A 293 -18.07 23.06 3.28
N GLN A 294 -19.39 23.16 3.46
CA GLN A 294 -20.28 23.70 2.41
C GLN A 294 -20.45 25.23 2.43
N HIS A 295 -20.04 25.93 3.49
CA HIS A 295 -20.46 27.34 3.69
C HIS A 295 -19.81 28.38 2.75
N GLN A 296 -18.88 27.97 1.87
CA GLN A 296 -18.13 28.86 0.97
C GLN A 296 -18.49 28.71 -0.52
N ARG A 297 -19.29 27.69 -0.92
CA ARG A 297 -19.65 27.45 -2.34
C ARG A 297 -21.06 27.91 -2.76
N GLN A 298 -21.78 28.63 -1.88
CA GLN A 298 -23.18 29.02 -2.10
C GLN A 298 -23.38 30.49 -2.55
N ARG A 299 -22.39 31.12 -3.20
CA ARG A 299 -22.50 32.49 -3.75
C ARG A 299 -22.29 32.64 -5.25
N GLU A 300 -22.01 31.56 -5.97
CA GLU A 300 -21.67 31.61 -7.41
C GLU A 300 -22.57 30.74 -8.31
N ARG A 301 -23.67 30.19 -7.76
CA ARG A 301 -24.64 29.36 -8.52
C ARG A 301 -26.04 29.96 -8.63
N GLU A 302 -26.13 31.30 -8.69
CA GLU A 302 -27.35 32.03 -9.07
C GLU A 302 -27.19 32.76 -10.42
N ARG A 303 -26.94 32.00 -11.50
CA ARG A 303 -27.16 32.40 -12.90
C ARG A 303 -27.12 31.17 -13.80
N GLY A 304 -28.08 31.03 -14.71
CA GLY A 304 -28.10 29.97 -15.74
C GLY A 304 -28.99 28.75 -15.44
N SER A 305 -30.29 28.96 -15.26
CA SER A 305 -31.28 27.88 -15.36
C SER A 305 -31.82 27.78 -16.79
N SER A 306 -31.84 26.57 -17.39
CA SER A 306 -33.03 25.98 -18.03
C SER A 306 -32.74 24.65 -18.75
N GLN A 307 -33.51 23.61 -18.38
CA GLN A 307 -34.23 22.64 -19.25
C GLN A 307 -33.44 21.82 -20.32
N MET A 308 -33.79 20.58 -20.68
CA MET A 308 -35.01 19.78 -20.43
C MET A 308 -34.72 18.25 -20.46
N ALA A 309 -35.72 17.40 -20.17
CA ALA A 309 -35.71 15.94 -20.46
C ALA A 309 -35.89 15.68 -21.99
N MET A 310 -36.01 14.47 -22.57
CA MET A 310 -36.33 13.07 -22.17
C MET A 310 -35.89 12.15 -23.36
N SER A 311 -35.83 10.81 -23.40
CA SER A 311 -36.37 9.69 -22.60
C SER A 311 -35.50 8.40 -22.76
N THR A 312 -35.80 7.33 -22.02
CA THR A 312 -35.30 5.95 -22.24
C THR A 312 -36.01 5.21 -23.37
N LEU A 313 -35.34 4.20 -23.99
CA LEU A 313 -35.97 2.97 -24.49
C LEU A 313 -34.95 1.81 -24.56
N PHE A 314 -35.40 0.55 -24.64
CA PHE A 314 -34.61 -0.66 -24.30
C PHE A 314 -34.95 -1.87 -25.21
N SER A 315 -34.00 -2.82 -25.32
CA SER A 315 -34.17 -4.26 -25.68
C SER A 315 -33.92 -4.75 -27.13
N ILE A 316 -33.35 -5.97 -27.23
CA ILE A 316 -33.39 -6.95 -28.36
C ILE A 316 -32.45 -6.59 -29.56
N ALA A 317 -31.68 -7.50 -30.18
CA ALA A 317 -31.66 -8.98 -30.16
C ALA A 317 -30.25 -9.61 -29.99
N PHE A 318 -30.20 -10.95 -29.97
CA PHE A 318 -29.02 -11.82 -29.79
C PHE A 318 -28.52 -12.42 -31.14
N LEU A 319 -27.40 -13.16 -31.09
CA LEU A 319 -26.86 -14.10 -32.10
C LEU A 319 -26.18 -13.57 -33.38
N ALA A 320 -24.84 -13.55 -33.35
CA ALA A 320 -23.99 -13.85 -34.50
C ALA A 320 -22.61 -14.40 -34.04
N ALA A 321 -22.53 -15.71 -33.75
CA ALA A 321 -21.26 -16.34 -33.41
C ALA A 321 -20.46 -16.67 -34.68
N ALA A 322 -19.50 -15.82 -35.04
CA ALA A 322 -18.63 -16.00 -36.21
C ALA A 322 -17.17 -16.23 -35.80
N SER A 323 -16.59 -17.35 -36.23
CA SER A 323 -15.29 -17.84 -35.78
C SER A 323 -14.09 -17.07 -36.36
N PHE A 324 -13.81 -15.88 -35.83
CA PHE A 324 -12.58 -15.14 -36.15
C PHE A 324 -11.34 -15.86 -35.59
N ARG A 325 -10.73 -16.70 -36.42
CA ARG A 325 -9.33 -17.08 -36.25
C ARG A 325 -8.47 -15.87 -36.63
N LEU A 326 -8.01 -15.12 -35.63
CA LEU A 326 -6.94 -14.15 -35.84
C LEU A 326 -5.71 -14.89 -36.40
N PRO A 327 -5.06 -14.39 -37.47
CA PRO A 327 -3.79 -14.93 -37.89
C PRO A 327 -2.75 -14.61 -36.80
N VAL A 328 -2.06 -15.64 -36.30
CA VAL A 328 -0.85 -15.41 -35.50
C VAL A 328 0.20 -14.85 -36.46
N SER A 329 0.36 -13.54 -36.47
CA SER A 329 1.54 -12.90 -37.02
C SER A 329 2.75 -13.48 -36.31
N LYS A 330 3.72 -14.00 -37.08
CA LYS A 330 5.07 -14.10 -36.54
C LYS A 330 5.52 -12.67 -36.29
N ALA A 331 5.71 -12.30 -35.02
CA ALA A 331 6.42 -11.08 -34.69
C ALA A 331 7.80 -11.15 -35.36
N GLN A 332 7.99 -10.32 -36.38
CA GLN A 332 9.31 -10.11 -36.95
C GLN A 332 10.07 -9.30 -35.91
N ILE A 333 11.07 -9.93 -35.28
CA ILE A 333 11.95 -9.26 -34.32
C ILE A 333 12.66 -8.15 -35.11
N SER A 334 12.43 -6.88 -34.73
CA SER A 334 13.21 -5.77 -35.30
C SER A 334 14.68 -5.97 -34.94
N SER A 335 15.57 -5.59 -35.84
CA SER A 335 16.98 -5.48 -35.47
C SER A 335 17.11 -4.27 -34.54
N PHE A 336 17.99 -4.35 -33.55
CA PHE A 336 18.31 -3.21 -32.68
C PHE A 336 18.62 -1.93 -33.48
N TYR A 337 19.25 -2.06 -34.65
CA TYR A 337 19.63 -0.96 -35.53
C TYR A 337 18.47 -0.38 -36.36
N ASP A 338 17.32 -1.06 -36.39
CA ASP A 338 16.09 -0.52 -36.98
C ASP A 338 15.56 0.63 -36.09
N ASP A 339 15.70 0.48 -34.76
CA ASP A 339 15.19 1.38 -33.73
C ASP A 339 16.27 2.34 -33.17
N PHE A 340 17.55 1.94 -33.11
CA PHE A 340 18.62 2.65 -32.37
C PHE A 340 20.01 2.75 -33.06
N ILE A 341 20.78 3.77 -32.70
CA ILE A 341 22.23 3.91 -32.94
C ILE A 341 23.05 3.84 -31.65
N VAL A 342 24.27 3.31 -31.70
CA VAL A 342 25.21 3.21 -30.56
C VAL A 342 26.19 4.39 -30.57
N TYR A 343 26.52 4.93 -29.39
CA TYR A 343 27.51 5.98 -29.19
C TYR A 343 28.43 5.70 -27.97
N GLY A 344 29.46 6.52 -27.81
CA GLY A 344 30.50 6.34 -26.78
C GLY A 344 31.49 5.24 -27.17
N ALA A 345 31.88 4.40 -26.20
CA ALA A 345 32.75 3.24 -26.41
C ALA A 345 32.02 2.11 -27.15
N VAL A 346 31.77 2.27 -28.46
CA VAL A 346 30.94 1.34 -29.26
C VAL A 346 31.40 -0.12 -29.23
N GLU A 347 32.67 -0.38 -28.95
CA GLU A 347 33.25 -1.72 -28.75
C GLU A 347 32.80 -2.41 -27.44
N GLN A 348 32.17 -1.66 -26.54
CA GLN A 348 31.58 -2.16 -25.28
C GLN A 348 30.06 -2.40 -25.38
N PHE A 349 29.45 -2.13 -26.55
CA PHE A 349 28.11 -2.62 -26.88
C PHE A 349 28.17 -4.03 -27.44
N SER A 350 27.24 -4.89 -27.05
CA SER A 350 27.12 -6.25 -27.59
C SER A 350 25.67 -6.70 -27.66
N THR A 351 25.41 -7.72 -28.49
CA THR A 351 24.09 -8.35 -28.61
C THR A 351 24.20 -9.87 -28.45
N SER A 352 23.13 -10.50 -27.96
CA SER A 352 23.00 -11.94 -27.91
C SER A 352 22.98 -12.56 -29.31
N ALA A 353 23.31 -13.85 -29.43
CA ALA A 353 23.38 -14.55 -30.72
C ALA A 353 22.06 -14.60 -31.53
N ASN A 354 20.93 -14.19 -30.94
CA ASN A 354 19.62 -14.05 -31.59
C ASN A 354 19.15 -12.58 -31.73
N GLY A 355 20.00 -11.60 -31.39
CA GLY A 355 19.70 -10.17 -31.45
C GLY A 355 18.69 -9.64 -30.44
N ALA A 356 18.12 -10.50 -29.58
CA ALA A 356 16.98 -10.15 -28.71
C ALA A 356 17.38 -9.52 -27.36
N ILE A 357 18.62 -9.70 -26.92
CA ILE A 357 19.19 -9.02 -25.74
C ILE A 357 20.37 -8.18 -26.20
N TRP A 358 20.44 -6.96 -25.70
CA TRP A 358 21.53 -6.01 -25.94
C TRP A 358 22.19 -5.70 -24.61
N SER A 359 23.47 -5.36 -24.60
CA SER A 359 24.20 -5.09 -23.37
C SER A 359 25.20 -3.96 -23.56
N LEU A 360 25.24 -3.04 -22.59
CA LEU A 360 26.22 -1.97 -22.49
C LEU A 360 27.21 -2.33 -21.38
N ALA A 361 28.51 -2.29 -21.68
CA ALA A 361 29.56 -2.46 -20.68
C ALA A 361 30.22 -1.13 -20.32
N LEU A 362 30.69 -1.03 -19.07
CA LEU A 362 31.54 0.02 -18.55
C LEU A 362 32.86 -0.59 -18.08
N THR A 363 33.95 -0.18 -18.71
CA THR A 363 35.30 -0.74 -18.51
C THR A 363 36.32 0.39 -18.45
N ASN A 364 37.19 0.38 -17.42
CA ASN A 364 38.33 1.28 -17.30
C ASN A 364 37.98 2.78 -17.50
N GLY A 365 36.90 3.25 -16.87
CA GLY A 365 36.43 4.65 -16.95
C GLY A 365 35.65 5.01 -18.23
N THR A 366 35.61 4.14 -19.24
CA THR A 366 34.88 4.38 -20.51
C THR A 366 33.68 3.47 -20.62
N GLY A 367 32.53 4.04 -20.97
CA GLY A 367 31.27 3.31 -21.22
C GLY A 367 30.61 3.76 -22.52
N CYS A 368 29.45 3.17 -22.80
CA CYS A 368 28.70 3.39 -24.04
C CYS A 368 27.22 3.64 -23.78
N GLY A 369 26.53 4.03 -24.85
CA GLY A 369 25.08 4.22 -24.84
C GLY A 369 24.46 4.01 -26.21
N PHE A 370 23.14 4.13 -26.29
CA PHE A 370 22.38 4.14 -27.53
C PHE A 370 21.27 5.19 -27.51
N ALA A 371 20.93 5.70 -28.69
CA ALA A 371 19.90 6.71 -28.92
C ALA A 371 18.94 6.22 -30.00
N SER A 372 17.64 6.54 -29.91
CA SER A 372 16.67 6.18 -30.95
C SER A 372 16.97 6.88 -32.26
N ASN A 373 16.72 6.20 -33.38
CA ASN A 373 16.85 6.78 -34.71
C ASN A 373 15.91 7.98 -34.91
N GLU A 374 14.75 7.94 -34.25
CA GLU A 374 13.64 8.88 -34.41
C GLU A 374 13.33 9.64 -33.12
N LYS A 375 12.75 10.85 -33.25
CA LYS A 375 12.17 11.61 -32.14
C LYS A 375 10.68 11.36 -32.00
N TYR A 376 10.16 11.46 -30.78
CA TYR A 376 8.76 11.31 -30.44
C TYR A 376 8.24 12.48 -29.62
N MET A 377 6.93 12.69 -29.62
CA MET A 377 6.28 13.77 -28.88
C MET A 377 4.96 13.25 -28.31
N PHE A 378 4.93 12.96 -27.01
CA PHE A 378 3.88 12.18 -26.34
C PHE A 378 3.74 10.71 -26.81
N GLY A 379 3.26 9.86 -25.91
CA GLY A 379 3.09 8.42 -26.11
C GLY A 379 3.45 7.58 -24.90
N TRP A 380 3.57 6.27 -25.14
CA TRP A 380 4.09 5.28 -24.23
C TRP A 380 5.43 4.73 -24.73
N PHE A 381 6.41 4.72 -23.84
CA PHE A 381 7.78 4.27 -24.10
C PHE A 381 8.14 3.26 -23.03
N SER A 382 8.57 2.06 -23.41
CA SER A 382 8.94 1.01 -22.45
C SER A 382 10.13 0.19 -22.92
N MET A 383 11.01 -0.15 -21.98
CA MET A 383 12.20 -0.96 -22.20
C MET A 383 12.32 -1.95 -21.05
N LYS A 384 12.66 -3.23 -21.31
CA LYS A 384 13.05 -4.16 -20.25
C LYS A 384 14.54 -4.04 -19.97
N LEU A 385 14.88 -3.67 -18.74
CA LEU A 385 16.25 -3.57 -18.26
C LEU A 385 16.54 -4.64 -17.21
N LYS A 386 17.79 -5.09 -17.18
CA LYS A 386 18.40 -5.77 -16.04
C LYS A 386 19.74 -5.12 -15.72
N LEU A 387 19.94 -4.79 -14.45
CA LEU A 387 21.04 -3.95 -13.98
C LEU A 387 22.31 -4.76 -13.67
N VAL A 388 23.39 -4.03 -13.36
CA VAL A 388 24.71 -4.60 -13.04
C VAL A 388 24.63 -5.40 -11.73
N GLY A 389 24.78 -6.72 -11.82
CA GLY A 389 24.86 -7.61 -10.65
C GLY A 389 26.23 -7.60 -9.97
N GLY A 390 26.25 -7.92 -8.68
CA GLY A 390 27.47 -7.94 -7.86
C GLY A 390 27.70 -6.60 -7.17
N ASP A 391 28.91 -6.05 -7.34
CA ASP A 391 29.24 -4.70 -6.88
C ASP A 391 29.13 -3.73 -8.05
N SER A 392 28.32 -2.69 -7.89
CA SER A 392 28.07 -1.65 -8.88
C SER A 392 28.21 -0.24 -8.29
N ALA A 393 28.89 -0.09 -7.16
CA ALA A 393 29.11 1.22 -6.54
C ALA A 393 29.78 2.20 -7.52
N GLY A 394 29.37 3.48 -7.48
CA GLY A 394 29.81 4.52 -8.41
C GLY A 394 29.33 4.36 -9.86
N VAL A 395 28.62 3.28 -10.23
CA VAL A 395 28.11 3.08 -11.59
C VAL A 395 26.67 3.60 -11.71
N VAL A 396 26.39 4.34 -12.77
CA VAL A 396 25.03 4.73 -13.17
C VAL A 396 24.69 4.07 -14.50
N THR A 397 23.54 3.39 -14.52
CA THR A 397 22.84 3.05 -15.77
C THR A 397 21.72 4.06 -15.96
N ALA A 398 21.59 4.69 -17.12
CA ALA A 398 20.51 5.65 -17.40
C ALA A 398 19.56 5.12 -18.49
N TYR A 399 18.28 5.44 -18.40
CA TYR A 399 17.28 5.25 -19.45
C TYR A 399 16.36 6.47 -19.45
N TYR A 400 16.43 7.29 -20.48
CA TYR A 400 15.90 8.65 -20.44
C TYR A 400 15.39 9.11 -21.81
N MET A 401 14.62 10.19 -21.83
CA MET A 401 14.21 10.89 -23.04
C MET A 401 14.79 12.30 -23.02
N CYS A 402 15.34 12.79 -24.13
CA CYS A 402 15.93 14.14 -24.22
C CYS A 402 15.68 14.77 -25.60
N SER A 403 15.40 16.09 -25.63
CA SER A 403 15.11 16.82 -26.88
C SER A 403 16.32 17.14 -27.77
N ASP A 404 17.53 16.98 -27.25
CA ASP A 404 18.78 17.33 -27.92
C ASP A 404 19.80 16.17 -27.85
N ASP A 405 20.73 16.09 -28.79
CA ASP A 405 21.61 14.92 -28.96
C ASP A 405 22.86 14.92 -28.03
N ASN A 406 23.18 16.06 -27.41
CA ASN A 406 24.36 16.23 -26.55
C ASN A 406 24.07 17.06 -25.28
N THR A 407 22.97 16.78 -24.58
CA THR A 407 22.62 17.43 -23.29
C THR A 407 22.53 18.97 -23.32
N GLY A 408 22.02 19.53 -24.43
CA GLY A 408 22.00 20.98 -24.67
C GLY A 408 21.43 21.87 -23.57
N ALA A 409 21.89 23.12 -23.55
CA ALA A 409 21.61 24.12 -22.52
C ALA A 409 20.13 24.58 -22.43
N THR A 410 19.27 24.13 -23.37
CA THR A 410 17.84 24.46 -23.44
C THR A 410 16.97 23.20 -23.63
N ARG A 411 17.49 22.00 -23.33
CA ARG A 411 16.78 20.74 -23.56
C ARG A 411 15.56 20.54 -22.66
N ASP A 412 14.60 19.77 -23.13
CA ASP A 412 13.62 19.09 -22.29
C ASP A 412 14.12 17.64 -22.08
N GLU A 413 13.99 17.09 -20.87
CA GLU A 413 14.52 15.76 -20.52
C GLU A 413 13.69 15.06 -19.43
N VAL A 414 13.63 13.73 -19.46
CA VAL A 414 12.83 12.89 -18.54
C VAL A 414 13.60 11.60 -18.24
N ASP A 415 14.00 11.40 -16.98
CA ASP A 415 15.08 10.47 -16.64
C ASP A 415 14.66 9.30 -15.74
N TYR A 416 15.19 8.10 -16.03
CA TYR A 416 15.54 7.10 -15.03
C TYR A 416 17.06 6.99 -14.92
N GLU A 417 17.58 7.06 -13.70
CA GLU A 417 19.00 6.84 -13.38
C GLU A 417 19.11 5.79 -12.26
N PHE A 418 19.68 4.64 -12.58
CA PHE A 418 19.88 3.54 -11.65
C PHE A 418 21.25 3.66 -11.00
N LEU A 419 21.25 4.06 -9.72
CA LEU A 419 22.46 4.29 -8.93
C LEU A 419 22.88 2.97 -8.29
N GLY A 420 24.01 2.43 -8.74
CA GLY A 420 24.56 1.17 -8.24
C GLY A 420 25.11 1.24 -6.83
N ASN A 421 25.41 0.09 -6.25
CA ASN A 421 25.77 -0.06 -4.84
C ASN A 421 26.72 -1.24 -4.60
N THR A 422 27.31 -1.30 -3.41
CA THR A 422 28.17 -2.42 -3.00
C THR A 422 27.40 -3.74 -2.93
N THR A 423 28.10 -4.87 -3.09
CA THR A 423 27.46 -6.20 -3.17
C THR A 423 26.51 -6.47 -2.00
N GLY A 424 25.24 -6.73 -2.32
CA GLY A 424 24.20 -7.04 -1.34
C GLY A 424 23.52 -5.82 -0.69
N GLN A 425 23.85 -4.60 -1.10
CA GLN A 425 23.11 -3.38 -0.75
C GLN A 425 22.11 -3.01 -1.86
N PRO A 426 20.97 -2.36 -1.54
CA PRO A 426 19.94 -2.08 -2.53
C PRO A 426 20.38 -1.04 -3.56
N TYR A 427 19.95 -1.25 -4.80
CA TYR A 427 19.94 -0.22 -5.85
C TYR A 427 19.01 0.94 -5.48
N ILE A 428 19.34 2.15 -5.93
CA ILE A 428 18.41 3.28 -5.94
C ILE A 428 18.00 3.59 -7.38
N ILE A 429 16.71 3.78 -7.62
CA ILE A 429 16.20 4.37 -8.86
C ILE A 429 15.94 5.85 -8.62
N GLN A 430 16.74 6.71 -9.25
CA GLN A 430 16.51 8.14 -9.34
C GLN A 430 15.65 8.42 -10.57
N THR A 431 14.73 9.39 -10.47
CA THR A 431 14.02 9.96 -11.62
C THR A 431 14.14 11.46 -11.61
N ASN A 432 14.24 12.09 -12.77
CA ASN A 432 14.39 13.54 -12.91
C ASN A 432 13.54 14.06 -14.08
N VAL A 433 13.33 15.38 -14.11
CA VAL A 433 12.62 16.08 -15.20
C VAL A 433 13.32 17.41 -15.44
N TYR A 434 13.69 17.68 -16.69
CA TYR A 434 14.21 18.98 -17.12
C TYR A 434 13.23 19.68 -18.04
N LYS A 435 13.16 21.01 -17.89
CA LYS A 435 12.47 21.93 -18.79
C LYS A 435 13.42 23.07 -19.15
N ASN A 436 13.70 23.24 -20.44
CA ASN A 436 14.57 24.30 -20.96
C ASN A 436 15.95 24.35 -20.26
N GLY A 437 16.63 23.21 -20.17
CA GLY A 437 17.97 23.04 -19.59
C GLY A 437 18.02 23.10 -18.06
N THR A 438 16.95 23.54 -17.39
CA THR A 438 16.82 23.50 -15.93
C THR A 438 16.26 22.14 -15.52
N GLY A 439 16.83 21.50 -14.51
CA GLY A 439 16.34 20.25 -13.92
C GLY A 439 16.18 20.37 -12.41
N GLY A 440 16.63 19.36 -11.66
CA GLY A 440 16.64 19.41 -10.19
C GLY A 440 15.36 18.92 -9.52
N ARG A 441 14.60 18.06 -10.23
CA ARG A 441 13.38 17.41 -9.73
C ARG A 441 13.66 15.95 -9.42
N GLU A 442 14.75 15.66 -8.72
CA GLU A 442 15.12 14.29 -8.38
C GLU A 442 14.14 13.71 -7.34
N LEU A 443 13.46 12.61 -7.70
CA LEU A 443 12.92 11.66 -6.71
C LEU A 443 13.83 10.44 -6.69
N ARG A 444 14.07 9.86 -5.51
CA ARG A 444 14.82 8.60 -5.36
C ARG A 444 13.96 7.56 -4.66
N HIS A 445 13.90 6.35 -5.22
CA HIS A 445 13.20 5.22 -4.63
C HIS A 445 14.12 4.01 -4.46
N GLN A 446 13.82 3.15 -3.49
CA GLN A 446 14.20 1.74 -3.50
C GLN A 446 13.24 0.94 -4.41
N LEU A 447 13.60 -0.29 -4.77
CA LEU A 447 12.76 -1.20 -5.55
C LEU A 447 12.29 -2.38 -4.68
N TRP A 448 11.08 -2.89 -4.98
CA TRP A 448 10.47 -4.04 -4.28
C TRP A 448 10.97 -5.41 -4.79
N PHE A 449 12.14 -5.43 -5.43
CA PHE A 449 12.79 -6.59 -6.04
C PHE A 449 14.28 -6.30 -6.25
N ASP A 450 15.07 -7.34 -6.54
CA ASP A 450 16.46 -7.19 -7.00
C ASP A 450 16.48 -6.94 -8.52
N PRO A 451 16.82 -5.71 -8.98
CA PRO A 451 16.81 -5.36 -10.41
C PRO A 451 17.99 -5.95 -11.20
N THR A 452 18.89 -6.68 -10.55
CA THR A 452 20.03 -7.38 -11.18
C THR A 452 19.71 -8.84 -11.49
N ALA A 453 18.67 -9.41 -10.85
CA ALA A 453 18.29 -10.81 -10.97
C ALA A 453 17.60 -11.13 -12.30
N ASP A 454 16.58 -10.36 -12.69
CA ASP A 454 15.79 -10.57 -13.92
C ASP A 454 15.37 -9.24 -14.61
N PHE A 455 14.72 -9.32 -15.77
CA PHE A 455 14.34 -8.20 -16.63
C PHE A 455 12.98 -7.58 -16.26
N HIS A 456 13.01 -6.41 -15.61
CA HIS A 456 11.83 -5.60 -15.29
C HIS A 456 11.59 -4.52 -16.35
N SER A 457 10.34 -4.15 -16.61
CA SER A 457 10.02 -3.10 -17.61
C SER A 457 9.97 -1.72 -16.96
N TYR A 458 10.77 -0.79 -17.48
CA TYR A 458 10.80 0.60 -17.06
C TYR A 458 10.17 1.43 -18.18
N SER A 459 9.15 2.20 -17.83
CA SER A 459 8.25 2.80 -18.81
C SER A 459 7.91 4.24 -18.46
N ILE A 460 7.61 5.03 -19.49
CA ILE A 460 7.20 6.42 -19.42
C ILE A 460 5.89 6.55 -20.22
N LEU A 461 4.81 6.94 -19.54
CA LEU A 461 3.67 7.58 -20.21
C LEU A 461 3.94 9.07 -20.22
N TRP A 462 3.86 9.72 -21.37
CA TRP A 462 4.00 11.17 -21.52
C TRP A 462 2.87 11.69 -22.40
N ASN A 463 2.07 12.61 -21.88
CA ASN A 463 1.06 13.35 -22.65
C ASN A 463 1.03 14.81 -22.17
N ASP A 464 0.18 15.65 -22.77
CA ASP A 464 0.08 17.08 -22.39
C ASP A 464 -0.52 17.30 -20.99
N HIS A 465 -0.92 16.25 -20.28
CA HIS A 465 -1.52 16.34 -18.93
C HIS A 465 -0.58 15.86 -17.82
N GLN A 466 0.28 14.86 -18.10
CA GLN A 466 1.19 14.28 -17.12
C GLN A 466 2.33 13.48 -17.76
N ILE A 467 3.40 13.31 -16.98
CA ILE A 467 4.37 12.22 -17.14
C ILE A 467 4.12 11.22 -16.01
N VAL A 468 4.05 9.93 -16.34
CA VAL A 468 4.01 8.84 -15.36
C VAL A 468 5.19 7.91 -15.58
N PHE A 469 6.00 7.75 -14.55
CA PHE A 469 7.10 6.78 -14.50
C PHE A 469 6.54 5.47 -13.93
N VAL A 470 6.55 4.39 -14.71
CA VAL A 470 6.01 3.08 -14.36
C VAL A 470 7.11 2.02 -14.35
N VAL A 471 7.20 1.26 -13.26
CA VAL A 471 8.06 0.07 -13.12
C VAL A 471 7.18 -1.17 -13.06
N ASP A 472 7.44 -2.12 -13.98
CA ASP A 472 6.51 -3.16 -14.41
C ASP A 472 5.13 -2.61 -14.76
N ASN A 473 4.17 -2.63 -13.83
CA ASN A 473 2.82 -2.05 -13.98
C ASN A 473 2.51 -0.97 -12.91
N VAL A 474 3.45 -0.71 -12.00
CA VAL A 474 3.29 0.17 -10.84
C VAL A 474 3.85 1.55 -11.14
N ALA A 475 3.03 2.59 -11.02
CA ALA A 475 3.51 3.97 -11.10
C ALA A 475 4.38 4.28 -9.88
N ILE A 476 5.59 4.81 -10.09
CA ILE A 476 6.50 5.26 -9.02
C ILE A 476 6.58 6.78 -8.90
N ARG A 477 6.14 7.52 -9.93
CA ARG A 477 6.07 8.98 -9.94
C ARG A 477 5.02 9.44 -10.94
N VAL A 478 4.17 10.37 -10.51
CA VAL A 478 3.31 11.19 -11.39
C VAL A 478 3.85 12.60 -11.35
N TYR A 479 4.01 13.22 -12.52
CA TYR A 479 4.45 14.61 -12.66
C TYR A 479 3.44 15.33 -13.57
N LYS A 480 2.58 16.16 -12.97
CA LYS A 480 1.44 16.80 -13.66
C LYS A 480 1.87 18.02 -14.48
N ASN A 481 1.18 18.27 -15.59
CA ASN A 481 1.18 19.58 -16.24
C ASN A 481 0.23 20.52 -15.46
N ALA A 482 0.62 21.78 -15.29
CA ALA A 482 -0.15 22.78 -14.58
C ALA A 482 -1.28 23.40 -15.45
N ASN A 483 -1.27 23.17 -16.77
CA ASN A 483 -2.28 23.62 -17.73
C ASN A 483 -2.46 25.14 -17.85
N TYR A 484 -1.37 25.90 -17.70
CA TYR A 484 -1.28 27.31 -18.08
C TYR A 484 0.08 27.64 -18.72
N THR A 485 0.15 28.83 -19.33
CA THR A 485 1.22 29.21 -20.26
C THR A 485 2.60 29.28 -19.58
N ASN A 486 3.51 28.40 -20.02
CA ASN A 486 4.93 28.36 -19.60
C ASN A 486 5.17 28.03 -18.12
N ASN A 487 4.61 26.91 -17.64
CA ASN A 487 5.07 26.27 -16.41
C ASN A 487 6.05 25.10 -16.67
N PHE A 488 6.64 24.55 -15.60
CA PHE A 488 7.71 23.56 -15.69
C PHE A 488 7.18 22.17 -16.09
N PHE A 489 6.93 21.98 -17.39
CA PHE A 489 6.52 20.71 -17.97
C PHE A 489 7.05 20.59 -19.41
N PRO A 490 7.63 19.45 -19.84
CA PRO A 490 8.15 19.29 -21.19
C PRO A 490 7.04 18.93 -22.18
N ASN A 491 6.38 19.94 -22.75
CA ASN A 491 5.37 19.79 -23.80
C ASN A 491 5.63 20.67 -25.04
N THR A 492 6.89 21.10 -25.27
CA THR A 492 7.23 21.96 -26.43
C THR A 492 8.40 21.46 -27.27
N GLN A 493 9.01 20.32 -26.95
CA GLN A 493 10.15 19.78 -27.71
C GLN A 493 10.01 18.27 -27.90
N PRO A 494 10.12 17.73 -29.13
CA PRO A 494 10.16 16.29 -29.36
C PRO A 494 11.48 15.71 -28.85
N MET A 495 11.43 14.49 -28.31
CA MET A 495 12.56 13.84 -27.64
C MET A 495 12.99 12.54 -28.32
N TYR A 496 14.30 12.33 -28.41
CA TYR A 496 14.90 11.00 -28.61
C TYR A 496 14.81 10.19 -27.32
N ILE A 497 14.93 8.87 -27.43
CA ILE A 497 15.04 7.92 -26.32
C ILE A 497 16.49 7.48 -26.22
N PHE A 498 17.08 7.53 -25.03
CA PHE A 498 18.48 7.23 -24.77
C PHE A 498 18.64 6.16 -23.68
N SER A 499 19.76 5.44 -23.72
CA SER A 499 20.28 4.72 -22.57
C SER A 499 21.80 4.71 -22.57
N SER A 500 22.43 4.72 -21.39
CA SER A 500 23.88 4.71 -21.24
C SER A 500 24.33 4.03 -19.95
N ILE A 501 25.61 3.67 -19.88
CA ILE A 501 26.27 3.21 -18.64
C ILE A 501 27.58 4.00 -18.44
N TRP A 502 27.77 4.57 -17.25
CA TRP A 502 28.89 5.47 -16.97
C TRP A 502 29.27 5.51 -15.47
N ASN A 503 30.44 6.07 -15.17
CA ASN A 503 30.93 6.24 -13.79
C ASN A 503 30.57 7.62 -13.23
N ALA A 504 29.98 7.62 -12.04
CA ALA A 504 29.42 8.77 -11.33
C ALA A 504 29.91 8.82 -9.87
N ASP A 505 31.19 8.47 -9.67
CA ASP A 505 31.90 8.39 -8.38
C ASP A 505 31.62 9.58 -7.44
N SER A 506 31.45 10.78 -7.98
CA SER A 506 31.27 12.02 -7.22
C SER A 506 29.89 12.18 -6.58
N TRP A 507 28.90 11.32 -6.86
CA TRP A 507 27.55 11.48 -6.31
C TRP A 507 26.68 10.21 -6.20
N ALA A 508 26.91 9.16 -6.99
CA ALA A 508 25.93 8.09 -7.16
C ALA A 508 25.69 7.23 -5.90
N THR A 509 26.75 6.68 -5.29
CA THR A 509 26.62 5.75 -4.14
C THR A 509 26.99 6.45 -2.83
N ASP A 510 26.08 6.40 -1.84
CA ASP A 510 26.15 7.15 -0.58
C ASP A 510 26.53 8.64 -0.78
N GLY A 511 25.94 9.29 -1.79
CA GLY A 511 26.21 10.69 -2.11
C GLY A 511 27.64 10.96 -2.60
N GLY A 512 28.30 9.95 -3.18
CA GLY A 512 29.69 10.05 -3.67
C GLY A 512 30.75 9.69 -2.63
N ARG A 513 30.40 8.99 -1.54
CA ARG A 513 31.38 8.46 -0.57
C ARG A 513 31.92 7.08 -0.93
N VAL A 514 31.19 6.32 -1.77
CA VAL A 514 31.62 5.00 -2.23
C VAL A 514 31.88 5.02 -3.74
N HIS A 515 33.13 4.72 -4.09
CA HIS A 515 33.67 4.79 -5.44
C HIS A 515 33.59 3.45 -6.17
N THR A 516 33.60 3.46 -7.50
CA THR A 516 33.68 2.26 -8.34
C THR A 516 34.99 1.51 -8.11
N ASN A 517 34.89 0.29 -7.58
CA ASN A 517 36.01 -0.63 -7.55
C ASN A 517 36.22 -1.29 -8.92
N TRP A 518 37.06 -0.69 -9.75
CA TRP A 518 37.39 -1.14 -11.10
C TRP A 518 37.94 -2.57 -11.22
N SER A 519 38.30 -3.26 -10.13
CA SER A 519 38.64 -4.69 -10.17
C SER A 519 37.45 -5.60 -10.48
N TYR A 520 36.21 -5.08 -10.42
CA TYR A 520 34.99 -5.80 -10.77
C TYR A 520 34.49 -5.52 -12.20
N ALA A 521 35.19 -4.70 -12.98
CA ALA A 521 34.86 -4.44 -14.37
C ALA A 521 35.05 -5.70 -15.26
N PRO A 522 34.27 -5.89 -16.33
CA PRO A 522 33.26 -4.97 -16.87
C PRO A 522 31.95 -4.98 -16.08
N PHE A 523 31.43 -3.79 -15.79
CA PHE A 523 30.07 -3.61 -15.28
C PHE A 523 29.11 -3.65 -16.46
N VAL A 524 28.07 -4.48 -16.44
CA VAL A 524 27.21 -4.72 -17.61
C VAL A 524 25.73 -4.54 -17.27
N SER A 525 25.06 -3.60 -17.94
CA SER A 525 23.59 -3.51 -17.98
C SER A 525 23.07 -4.22 -19.24
N SER A 526 21.89 -4.82 -19.15
CA SER A 526 21.26 -5.56 -20.26
C SER A 526 19.85 -5.06 -20.56
N TYR A 527 19.47 -5.14 -21.83
CA TYR A 527 18.27 -4.54 -22.41
C TYR A 527 17.56 -5.55 -23.31
N THR A 528 16.23 -5.51 -23.35
CA THR A 528 15.40 -6.28 -24.28
C THR A 528 14.01 -5.65 -24.40
N ALA A 529 13.20 -6.16 -25.33
CA ALA A 529 11.77 -5.86 -25.46
C ALA A 529 11.42 -4.36 -25.41
N PHE A 530 12.13 -3.55 -26.20
CA PHE A 530 11.70 -2.18 -26.47
C PHE A 530 10.30 -2.18 -27.09
N THR A 531 9.41 -1.34 -26.56
CA THR A 531 8.12 -1.06 -27.18
C THR A 531 7.84 0.45 -27.12
N VAL A 532 7.39 1.00 -28.24
CA VAL A 532 6.96 2.40 -28.37
C VAL A 532 5.61 2.43 -29.06
N ASP A 533 4.67 3.17 -28.47
CA ASP A 533 3.35 3.48 -29.02
C ASP A 533 3.11 4.97 -28.77
N ALA A 534 3.52 5.78 -29.74
CA ALA A 534 3.78 7.21 -29.56
C ALA A 534 3.64 8.00 -30.86
N CYS A 535 3.47 9.32 -30.76
CA CYS A 535 3.49 10.17 -31.95
C CYS A 535 4.93 10.41 -32.41
N LEU A 536 5.31 9.75 -33.51
CA LEU A 536 6.54 10.00 -34.26
C LEU A 536 6.60 11.47 -34.72
N TRP A 537 7.72 12.15 -34.46
CA TRP A 537 7.90 13.52 -34.91
C TRP A 537 8.21 13.58 -36.41
N VAL A 538 7.43 14.35 -37.16
CA VAL A 538 7.65 14.62 -38.58
C VAL A 538 7.47 16.11 -38.82
N ASP A 539 8.52 16.78 -39.30
CA ASP A 539 8.51 18.23 -39.51
C ASP A 539 7.43 18.67 -40.53
N PRO A 540 6.80 19.85 -40.32
CA PRO A 540 7.07 20.81 -39.24
C PRO A 540 6.25 20.56 -37.96
N TYR A 541 5.20 19.73 -38.03
CA TYR A 541 4.26 19.47 -36.93
C TYR A 541 3.37 18.28 -37.30
N PRO A 542 3.53 17.08 -36.71
CA PRO A 542 2.70 15.91 -37.02
C PRO A 542 1.25 16.09 -36.56
N ALA A 543 0.33 15.27 -37.08
CA ALA A 543 -1.09 15.36 -36.73
C ALA A 543 -1.38 14.89 -35.29
N CYS A 544 -0.66 13.86 -34.82
CA CYS A 544 -0.94 13.13 -33.58
C CYS A 544 -0.50 13.84 -32.28
N ILE A 545 0.06 15.05 -32.34
CA ILE A 545 0.35 15.91 -31.18
C ILE A 545 -0.72 16.97 -30.91
N ASN A 546 -1.69 17.14 -31.80
CA ASN A 546 -2.88 17.90 -31.45
C ASN A 546 -3.73 17.06 -30.50
N THR A 547 -4.11 17.62 -29.35
CA THR A 547 -4.96 17.02 -28.30
C THR A 547 -6.40 16.79 -28.78
N THR A 548 -6.53 15.89 -29.74
CA THR A 548 -7.74 15.62 -30.55
C THR A 548 -8.57 14.46 -30.01
N THR A 549 -8.16 13.85 -28.90
CA THR A 549 -8.74 12.60 -28.36
C THR A 549 -8.79 11.47 -29.40
N GLN A 550 -7.75 11.36 -30.24
CA GLN A 550 -7.62 10.30 -31.25
C GLN A 550 -6.70 9.15 -30.82
N ASN A 551 -5.54 9.45 -30.25
CA ASN A 551 -4.66 8.44 -29.65
C ASN A 551 -5.20 8.01 -28.27
N TRP A 552 -4.73 6.88 -27.72
CA TRP A 552 -5.21 6.42 -26.41
C TRP A 552 -4.61 7.22 -25.24
N TRP A 553 -3.36 7.69 -25.37
CA TRP A 553 -2.70 8.54 -24.37
C TRP A 553 -3.33 9.94 -24.26
N ASP A 554 -4.10 10.35 -25.27
CA ASP A 554 -4.88 11.60 -25.31
C ASP A 554 -6.33 11.42 -24.84
N GLN A 555 -6.70 10.27 -24.27
CA GLN A 555 -8.01 10.06 -23.66
C GLN A 555 -7.99 10.43 -22.19
N TYR A 556 -9.14 10.86 -21.65
CA TYR A 556 -9.35 11.14 -20.22
C TYR A 556 -8.82 10.03 -19.29
N GLY A 557 -8.90 8.75 -19.70
CA GLY A 557 -8.39 7.60 -18.94
C GLY A 557 -6.87 7.49 -18.83
N ALA A 558 -6.10 8.35 -19.52
CA ALA A 558 -4.64 8.43 -19.47
C ALA A 558 -4.11 9.74 -18.84
N TRP A 559 -5.01 10.65 -18.42
CA TRP A 559 -4.66 11.95 -17.82
C TRP A 559 -4.58 11.92 -16.28
N GLN A 560 -5.03 10.81 -15.70
CA GLN A 560 -4.98 10.44 -14.28
C GLN A 560 -4.60 8.96 -14.18
N LEU A 561 -4.16 8.48 -13.02
CA LEU A 561 -3.97 7.05 -12.78
C LEU A 561 -5.32 6.34 -12.60
N SER A 562 -5.36 5.03 -12.85
CA SER A 562 -6.50 4.21 -12.41
C SER A 562 -6.54 4.10 -10.89
N GLU A 563 -7.68 3.73 -10.32
CA GLU A 563 -7.85 3.68 -8.87
C GLU A 563 -6.94 2.62 -8.21
N ASP A 564 -6.73 1.47 -8.87
CA ASP A 564 -5.74 0.47 -8.44
C ASP A 564 -4.30 1.02 -8.53
N GLN A 565 -3.98 1.76 -9.60
CA GLN A 565 -2.67 2.39 -9.76
C GLN A 565 -2.41 3.49 -8.72
N LEU A 566 -3.44 4.20 -8.23
CA LEU A 566 -3.33 5.17 -7.14
C LEU A 566 -3.01 4.49 -5.80
N LEU A 567 -3.53 3.28 -5.55
CA LEU A 567 -3.20 2.48 -4.37
C LEU A 567 -1.73 2.03 -4.39
N ASP A 568 -1.29 1.45 -5.52
CA ASP A 568 0.10 1.01 -5.69
C ASP A 568 1.09 2.21 -5.67
N TYR A 569 0.77 3.31 -6.36
CA TYR A 569 1.56 4.54 -6.34
C TYR A 569 1.71 5.08 -4.92
N GLY A 570 0.61 5.20 -4.18
CA GLY A 570 0.63 5.63 -2.79
C GLY A 570 1.43 4.69 -1.89
N TRP A 571 1.42 3.38 -2.15
CA TRP A 571 2.28 2.43 -1.43
C TRP A 571 3.77 2.68 -1.72
N VAL A 572 4.16 2.93 -2.97
CA VAL A 572 5.55 3.29 -3.33
C VAL A 572 5.97 4.59 -2.63
N GLN A 573 5.13 5.63 -2.64
CA GLN A 573 5.47 6.92 -2.00
C GLN A 573 5.62 6.80 -0.48
N ARG A 574 4.87 5.90 0.18
CA ARG A 574 4.98 5.71 1.64
C ARG A 574 6.15 4.83 2.08
N ASN A 575 6.57 3.86 1.26
CA ASN A 575 7.47 2.79 1.71
C ASN A 575 8.84 2.77 1.02
N LEU A 576 8.98 3.38 -0.14
CA LEU A 576 10.18 3.25 -0.98
C LEU A 576 10.82 4.57 -1.40
N LEU A 577 10.10 5.69 -1.32
CA LEU A 577 10.63 7.04 -1.54
C LEU A 577 11.66 7.39 -0.44
N VAL A 578 12.91 7.64 -0.82
CA VAL A 578 14.03 7.95 0.09
C VAL A 578 14.62 9.35 -0.10
N TYR A 579 14.25 10.06 -1.18
CA TYR A 579 14.51 11.49 -1.34
C TYR A 579 13.44 12.10 -2.25
N ASP A 580 12.93 13.27 -1.86
CA ASP A 580 12.03 14.10 -2.65
C ASP A 580 12.52 15.57 -2.61
N TYR A 581 12.77 16.14 -3.79
CA TYR A 581 13.14 17.55 -3.95
C TYR A 581 12.06 18.52 -3.42
N CYS A 582 10.77 18.13 -3.39
CA CYS A 582 9.67 18.90 -2.83
C CYS A 582 9.70 18.97 -1.29
N ASP A 583 10.42 18.07 -0.61
CA ASP A 583 10.65 18.13 0.84
C ASP A 583 12.05 18.61 1.23
N ASP A 584 12.98 18.70 0.28
CA ASP A 584 14.32 19.30 0.48
C ASP A 584 14.26 20.82 0.64
N ARG A 585 13.88 21.28 1.83
CA ARG A 585 13.82 22.71 2.19
C ARG A 585 15.19 23.39 2.29
N ALA A 586 16.29 22.63 2.27
CA ALA A 586 17.64 23.18 2.24
C ALA A 586 18.02 23.61 0.80
N ARG A 587 17.63 22.81 -0.19
CA ARG A 587 17.80 23.09 -1.62
C ARG A 587 16.70 24.00 -2.18
N TYR A 588 15.47 23.84 -1.70
CA TYR A 588 14.29 24.62 -2.10
C TYR A 588 13.62 25.35 -0.91
N PRO A 589 14.22 26.45 -0.40
CA PRO A 589 13.59 27.32 0.60
C PRO A 589 12.28 27.97 0.11
N ILE A 590 12.16 28.15 -1.21
CA ILE A 590 10.90 28.39 -1.92
C ILE A 590 10.69 27.14 -2.78
N LEU A 591 9.51 26.51 -2.68
CA LEU A 591 9.22 25.32 -3.46
C LEU A 591 9.04 25.64 -4.95
N PRO A 592 9.44 24.72 -5.85
CA PRO A 592 8.89 24.63 -7.19
C PRO A 592 7.35 24.52 -7.15
N GLU A 593 6.66 25.15 -8.09
CA GLU A 593 5.20 25.28 -8.07
C GLU A 593 4.50 23.94 -8.32
N GLU A 594 5.13 23.07 -9.11
CA GLU A 594 4.69 21.69 -9.38
C GLU A 594 4.56 20.84 -8.10
N CYS A 595 5.28 21.17 -7.03
CA CYS A 595 5.16 20.50 -5.72
C CYS A 595 3.81 20.77 -5.01
N SER A 596 2.97 21.64 -5.56
CA SER A 596 1.61 21.92 -5.07
C SER A 596 0.51 21.29 -5.93
N LEU A 597 0.86 20.68 -7.07
CA LEU A 597 -0.07 19.94 -7.91
C LEU A 597 -0.36 18.58 -7.29
N ASP A 598 -1.63 18.16 -7.26
CA ASP A 598 -2.03 16.89 -6.68
C ASP A 598 -1.75 15.71 -7.66
N PRO A 599 -0.80 14.81 -7.37
CA PRO A 599 -0.50 13.68 -8.24
C PRO A 599 -1.60 12.61 -8.24
N TYR A 600 -2.58 12.69 -7.33
CA TYR A 600 -3.75 11.81 -7.25
C TYR A 600 -4.99 12.38 -7.99
N SER A 601 -4.86 13.54 -8.66
CA SER A 601 -5.95 14.23 -9.38
C SER A 601 -6.03 13.95 -10.90
#